data_AF-A0A6J4TH67-F1
#
_entry.id   AF-A0A6J4TH67-F1
#
_cell.length_a   1.000
_cell.length_b   1.000
_cell.length_c   1.000
_cell.angle_alpha   90.00
_cell.angle_beta   90.00
_cell.angle_gamma   90.00
#
_symmetry.space_group_name_H-M   'P 1'
#
loop_
_entity.id
_entity.type
_entity.pdbx_description
1 polymer ?
#
loop_
_entity_poly.entity_id
_entity_poly.type
_entity_poly.pdbx_seq_one_letter_code
_entity_poly.pdbx_strand_id
1 'polypeptide(L)' 'MNRVLPFGLRAVAAEVRRGPSRLDGRECIVLDYSRSSLVARGVRDELRLVRTGLYLGRAHWRGVRLADFALEA' A
#
# COMPACT_ATOMS: atom_id res chain seq x y z
N MET A 1 -1.06 10.49 10.99
CA MET A 1 -2.06 9.40 10.95
C MET A 1 -2.54 9.24 9.51
N ASN A 2 -2.18 8.16 8.81
CA ASN A 2 -2.63 7.94 7.42
C ASN A 2 -3.89 7.05 7.43
N ARG A 3 -5.00 7.49 6.85
CA ARG A 3 -6.21 6.67 6.62
C ARG A 3 -6.13 6.07 5.23
N VAL A 4 -5.67 4.82 5.11
CA VAL A 4 -5.45 4.19 3.79
C VAL A 4 -6.11 2.81 3.74
N LEU A 5 -7.42 2.75 3.94
CA LEU A 5 -8.24 1.58 3.58
C LEU A 5 -9.64 2.06 3.18
N PRO A 6 -10.32 1.41 2.22
CA PRO A 6 -11.64 1.83 1.72
C PRO A 6 -12.78 1.80 2.76
N PHE A 7 -12.51 1.34 3.99
CA PHE A 7 -13.50 1.17 5.05
C PHE A 7 -13.25 2.02 6.30
N GLY A 8 -12.38 3.04 6.25
CA GLY A 8 -12.15 3.92 7.41
C GLY A 8 -11.56 3.20 8.63
N LEU A 9 -11.08 1.97 8.45
CA LEU A 9 -10.34 1.21 9.45
C LEU A 9 -9.05 1.96 9.77
N ARG A 10 -8.87 2.27 11.06
CA ARG A 10 -7.65 2.86 11.60
C ARG A 10 -6.47 2.08 11.06
N ALA A 11 -5.48 2.76 10.48
CA ALA A 11 -4.27 2.16 9.94
C ALA A 11 -3.62 1.27 10.99
N VAL A 12 -3.92 -0.01 10.90
CA VAL A 12 -3.26 -1.02 11.70
C VAL A 12 -1.83 -1.09 11.19
N ALA A 13 -0.86 -1.21 12.10
CA ALA A 13 0.56 -1.26 11.81
C ALA A 13 0.84 -2.09 10.54
N ALA A 14 1.12 -1.40 9.44
CA ALA A 14 1.56 -2.02 8.21
C ALA A 14 3.07 -2.21 8.32
N GLU A 15 3.56 -3.37 7.91
CA GLU A 15 4.98 -3.56 7.76
C GLU A 15 5.44 -2.77 6.53
N VAL A 16 6.21 -1.70 6.77
CA VAL A 16 6.82 -0.90 5.71
C VAL A 16 8.11 -1.59 5.31
N ARG A 17 8.14 -2.15 4.10
CA ARG A 17 9.33 -2.79 3.55
C ARG A 17 9.65 -2.24 2.18
N ARG A 18 10.92 -2.28 1.80
CA ARG A 18 11.33 -2.04 0.42
C ARG A 18 11.35 -3.37 -0.32
N GLY A 19 10.91 -3.36 -1.57
CA GLY A 19 10.92 -4.56 -2.40
C GLY A 19 10.56 -4.26 -3.84
N PRO A 20 10.66 -5.26 -4.72
CA PRO A 20 10.32 -5.09 -6.13
C PRO A 20 8.81 -4.85 -6.31
N SER A 21 8.49 -3.85 -7.14
CA SER A 21 7.13 -3.62 -7.63
C SER A 21 6.68 -4.77 -8.53
N ARG A 22 5.42 -5.16 -8.43
CA ARG A 22 4.76 -6.10 -9.34
C ARG A 22 4.46 -5.48 -10.69
N LEU A 23 4.50 -4.14 -10.80
CA LEU A 23 4.28 -3.44 -12.07
C LEU A 23 5.53 -3.47 -12.95
N ASP A 24 6.67 -3.03 -12.41
CA ASP A 24 7.87 -2.74 -13.20
C ASP A 24 9.13 -3.43 -12.66
N GLY A 25 9.03 -4.22 -11.59
CA GLY A 25 10.16 -4.90 -10.95
C GLY A 25 11.13 -3.99 -10.21
N ARG A 26 10.95 -2.66 -10.26
CA ARG A 26 11.84 -1.69 -9.61
C ARG A 26 11.50 -1.55 -8.13
N GLU A 27 12.44 -1.06 -7.34
CA GLU A 27 12.20 -0.79 -5.93
C GLU A 27 10.97 0.11 -5.71
N CYS A 28 10.11 -0.31 -4.79
CA CYS A 28 9.00 0.47 -4.27
C CYS A 28 8.86 0.24 -2.77
N ILE A 29 8.16 1.15 -2.12
CA ILE A 29 7.72 0.94 -0.74
C ILE A 29 6.52 0.02 -0.80
N VAL A 30 6.55 -1.06 -0.04
CA VAL A 30 5.46 -2.02 0.08
C VAL A 30 4.89 -1.90 1.48
N LEU A 31 3.58 -1.64 1.55
CA LEU A 31 2.81 -1.74 2.79
C LEU A 31 2.11 -3.09 2.82
N ASP A 32 2.51 -3.92 3.77
CA ASP A 32 1.90 -5.23 3.98
C ASP A 32 0.96 -5.20 5.19
N TYR A 33 -0.34 -5.30 4.93
CA TYR A 33 -1.38 -5.35 5.97
C TYR A 33 -1.79 -6.78 6.32
N SER A 34 -1.07 -7.80 5.83
CA SER A 34 -1.44 -9.21 6.07
C SER A 34 -1.50 -9.60 7.54
N ARG A 35 -0.79 -8.87 8.42
CA ARG A 35 -0.74 -9.13 9.87
C ARG A 35 -1.86 -8.45 10.66
N SER A 36 -2.66 -7.56 10.06
CA SER A 36 -3.54 -6.67 10.82
C SER A 36 -5.00 -7.11 11.00
N SER A 37 -5.51 -8.05 10.21
CA SER A 37 -6.88 -8.57 10.35
C SER A 37 -7.14 -9.75 9.41
N LEU A 38 -8.05 -10.66 9.77
CA LEU A 38 -8.61 -11.69 8.87
C LEU A 38 -9.14 -11.10 7.55
N VAL A 39 -9.63 -9.85 7.58
CA VAL A 39 -10.16 -9.14 6.41
C VAL A 39 -9.05 -8.47 5.58
N ALA A 40 -7.93 -8.09 6.21
CA ALA A 40 -6.78 -7.45 5.56
C ALA A 40 -5.75 -8.45 5.00
N ARG A 41 -6.01 -9.76 5.17
CA ARG A 41 -5.13 -10.83 4.72
C ARG A 41 -4.94 -10.76 3.20
N GLY A 42 -3.74 -10.35 2.78
CA GLY A 42 -3.37 -10.24 1.37
C GLY A 42 -3.56 -8.86 0.74
N VAL A 43 -3.82 -7.82 1.53
CA VAL A 43 -3.70 -6.43 1.05
C VAL A 43 -2.22 -6.06 0.95
N ARG A 44 -1.81 -5.63 -0.23
CA ARG A 44 -0.46 -5.17 -0.53
C ARG A 44 -0.55 -3.87 -1.32
N ASP A 45 -0.14 -2.78 -0.70
CA ASP A 45 -0.02 -1.51 -1.39
C ASP A 45 1.43 -1.29 -1.82
N GLU A 46 1.63 -0.85 -3.04
CA GLU A 46 2.91 -0.36 -3.54
C GLU A 46 2.86 1.16 -3.58
N LEU A 47 3.89 1.82 -3.07
CA LEU A 47 4.01 3.27 -3.04
C LEU A 47 5.34 3.70 -3.68
N ARG A 48 5.28 4.77 -4.46
CA ARG A 48 6.46 5.45 -5.00
C ARG A 48 6.34 6.95 -4.76
N LEU A 49 7.36 7.53 -4.16
CA LEU A 49 7.50 8.98 -4.04
C LEU A 49 7.74 9.56 -5.44
N VAL A 50 6.93 10.53 -5.84
CA VAL A 50 7.06 11.20 -7.15
C VAL A 50 7.49 12.66 -7.03
N ARG A 51 7.17 13.31 -5.91
CA ARG A 51 7.72 14.59 -5.48
C ARG A 51 7.70 14.65 -3.96
N THR A 52 8.40 15.61 -3.36
CA THR A 52 8.32 15.88 -1.92
C THR A 52 6.85 15.97 -1.47
N GLY A 53 6.47 15.12 -0.51
CA GLY A 53 5.11 15.06 0.02
C GLY A 53 4.08 14.27 -0.81
N LEU A 54 4.39 13.81 -2.02
CA LEU A 54 3.43 13.09 -2.88
C LEU A 54 3.92 11.68 -3.23
N TYR A 55 3.08 10.70 -2.89
CA TYR A 55 3.25 9.30 -3.26
C TYR A 55 2.15 8.87 -4.23
N LEU A 56 2.54 8.13 -5.26
CA LEU A 56 1.61 7.35 -6.07
C LEU A 56 1.56 5.93 -5.54
N GLY A 57 0.34 5.41 -5.40
CA GLY A 57 0.03 4.15 -4.78
C GLY A 57 -0.73 3.20 -5.70
N ARG A 58 -0.53 1.90 -5.52
CA ARG A 58 -1.33 0.86 -6.15
C ARG A 58 -1.71 -0.20 -5.13
N ALA A 59 -3.01 -0.41 -4.98
CA ALA A 59 -3.57 -1.38 -4.05
C ALA A 59 -3.80 -2.73 -4.73
N HIS A 60 -3.30 -3.79 -4.11
CA HIS A 60 -3.59 -5.16 -4.50
C HIS A 60 -4.28 -5.91 -3.35
N TRP A 61 -5.24 -6.76 -3.67
CA TRP A 61 -5.86 -7.69 -2.73
C TRP A 61 -5.74 -9.11 -3.26
N ARG A 62 -5.07 -9.97 -2.48
CA ARG A 62 -4.82 -11.39 -2.81
C ARG A 62 -4.22 -11.59 -4.22
N GLY A 63 -3.39 -10.65 -4.66
CA GLY A 63 -2.76 -10.68 -6.00
C GLY A 63 -3.49 -9.86 -7.06
N VAL A 64 -4.79 -9.61 -6.91
CA VAL A 64 -5.60 -8.82 -7.85
C VAL A 64 -5.37 -7.33 -7.61
N ARG A 65 -5.12 -6.55 -8.68
CA ARG A 65 -5.06 -5.09 -8.59
C ARG A 65 -6.47 -4.54 -8.39
N LEU A 66 -6.67 -3.75 -7.33
CA LEU A 66 -7.96 -3.14 -7.01
C LEU A 66 -8.06 -1.70 -7.51
N ALA A 67 -7.06 -0.87 -7.21
CA ALA A 67 -7.10 0.55 -7.52
C ALA A 67 -5.68 1.15 -7.57
N ASP A 68 -5.56 2.27 -8.27
CA ASP A 68 -4.46 3.20 -8.09
C ASP A 68 -4.95 4.38 -7.23
N PHE A 69 -4.05 4.98 -6.46
CA PHE A 69 -4.35 6.12 -5.59
C PHE A 69 -3.16 7.06 -5.48
N ALA A 70 -3.39 8.26 -4.95
CA ALA A 70 -2.33 9.19 -4.58
C ALA A 70 -2.45 9.53 -3.10
N LEU A 71 -1.31 9.69 -2.43
CA LEU A 71 -1.23 10.08 -1.03
C LEU A 71 -0.35 11.33 -0.94
N GLU A 72 -0.92 12.41 -0.43
CA GLU A 72 -0.22 13.65 -0.12
C GLU A 72 -0.08 13.80 1.40
N ALA A 73 1.11 14.18 1.87
CA ALA A 73 1.48 14.29 3.27
C ALA A 73 1.81 15.73 3.67
#